data_AF-A0ABD3DSU2-F1
#
_entry.id   AF-A0ABD3DSU2-F1
#
_cell.length_a   1.000
_cell.length_b   1.000
_cell.length_c   1.000
_cell.angle_alpha   90.00
_cell.angle_beta   90.00
_cell.angle_gamma   90.00
#
_symmetry.space_group_name_H-M   'P 1'
#
loop_
_entity.id
_entity.type
_entity.pdbx_description
1 polymer ?
#
loop_
_entity_poly.entity_id
_entity_poly.type
_entity_poly.pdbx_seq_one_letter_code
_entity_poly.pdbx_strand_id
1 'polypeptide(L)'
;MSFLKIILILLSISPFLATTTSFLKTILILLSISPFLACFSHEESFFDPVIVQLPEMNGAQVEKLDLDDVNLECTSWRVAVEANNLNPWTIVPDECGDYVQEYMTGKGYGIDLQRVCNEAAIYARSVTLSGDGKDAWVFDVDETLISNLPYYDHHSYGSEIFDRTRFDEWAETGMAPAIEPSLKLYEEVLNLGFKVILMTGRSVLGIFYCQ
;
A
#
# COMPACT_ATOMS: atom_id res chain seq x y z
N MET A 1 -1.24 -5.28 11.60
CA MET A 1 -2.10 -4.58 10.64
C MET A 1 -1.36 -4.50 9.32
N SER A 2 -1.98 -4.80 8.18
CA SER A 2 -1.33 -4.63 6.88
C SER A 2 -1.99 -3.45 6.19
N PHE A 3 -1.22 -2.42 5.84
CA PHE A 3 -1.78 -1.21 5.25
C PHE A 3 -2.22 -1.47 3.79
N LEU A 4 -1.42 -2.16 2.97
CA LEU A 4 -1.79 -2.74 1.68
C LEU A 4 -0.80 -3.88 1.35
N LYS A 5 -1.16 -5.15 1.62
CA LYS A 5 -0.52 -6.28 0.91
C LYS A 5 -0.85 -6.30 -0.59
N ILE A 6 -1.82 -5.48 -0.98
CA ILE A 6 -2.39 -5.39 -2.31
C ILE A 6 -1.36 -4.88 -3.36
N ILE A 7 -0.36 -4.07 -2.96
CA ILE A 7 0.67 -3.55 -3.89
C ILE A 7 1.59 -4.65 -4.45
N LEU A 8 1.83 -5.72 -3.68
CA LEU A 8 2.68 -6.83 -4.12
C LEU A 8 2.09 -7.59 -5.31
N ILE A 9 0.77 -7.61 -5.49
CA ILE A 9 0.13 -8.24 -6.64
C ILE A 9 0.38 -7.43 -7.93
N LEU A 10 0.33 -6.09 -7.86
CA LEU A 10 0.52 -5.22 -9.03
C LEU A 10 1.98 -5.10 -9.49
N LEU A 11 2.96 -5.17 -8.59
CA LEU A 11 4.38 -5.10 -8.98
C LEU A 11 4.84 -6.31 -9.79
N SER A 12 4.23 -7.49 -9.60
CA SER A 12 4.43 -8.68 -10.45
C SER A 12 3.72 -8.62 -11.80
N ILE A 13 2.84 -7.64 -12.01
CA ILE A 13 1.92 -7.57 -13.16
C ILE A 13 2.31 -6.46 -14.16
N SER A 14 3.31 -5.63 -13.83
CA SER A 14 3.82 -4.62 -14.78
C SER A 14 4.33 -5.30 -16.08
N PRO A 15 3.75 -5.01 -17.26
CA PRO A 15 4.22 -5.55 -18.53
C PRO A 15 5.62 -5.03 -18.94
N PHE A 16 6.26 -4.20 -18.11
CA PHE A 16 7.52 -3.53 -18.40
C PHE A 16 8.75 -4.46 -18.42
N LEU A 17 8.62 -5.72 -18.01
CA LEU A 17 9.71 -6.72 -18.08
C LEU A 17 9.53 -7.79 -19.16
N ALA A 18 8.50 -7.70 -20.00
CA ALA A 18 8.23 -8.71 -21.03
C ALA A 18 8.56 -8.24 -22.46
N THR A 19 9.72 -7.60 -22.69
CA THR A 19 10.37 -7.63 -24.01
C THR A 19 11.89 -7.54 -23.86
N THR A 20 12.56 -8.69 -23.95
CA THR A 20 14.03 -8.85 -23.85
C THR A 20 14.81 -8.03 -24.89
N THR A 21 14.14 -7.52 -25.93
CA THR A 21 14.73 -6.72 -27.00
C THR A 21 14.76 -5.21 -26.71
N SER A 22 13.96 -4.71 -25.76
CA SER A 22 13.90 -3.29 -25.40
C SER A 22 15.01 -2.91 -24.39
N PHE A 23 15.29 -3.80 -23.43
CA PHE A 23 16.28 -3.56 -22.37
C PHE A 23 17.70 -3.32 -22.90
N LEU A 24 18.11 -4.06 -23.93
CA LEU A 24 19.42 -3.87 -24.57
C LEU A 24 19.52 -2.51 -25.29
N LYS A 25 18.43 -2.04 -25.91
CA LYS A 25 18.40 -0.72 -26.59
C LYS A 25 18.49 0.43 -25.59
N THR A 26 17.84 0.32 -24.43
CA THR A 26 17.91 1.36 -23.39
C THR A 26 19.32 1.46 -22.77
N ILE A 27 20.02 0.33 -22.58
CA ILE A 27 21.42 0.32 -22.12
C ILE A 27 22.37 0.95 -23.16
N LEU A 28 22.17 0.66 -24.45
CA LEU A 28 22.97 1.25 -25.53
C LEU A 28 22.75 2.76 -25.69
N ILE A 29 21.54 3.26 -25.42
CA ILE A 29 21.24 4.70 -25.43
C ILE A 29 21.95 5.39 -24.27
N LEU A 30 21.96 4.82 -23.06
CA LEU A 30 22.64 5.40 -21.88
C LEU A 30 24.17 5.50 -22.06
N LEU A 31 24.79 4.58 -22.81
CA LEU A 31 26.22 4.62 -23.12
C LEU A 31 26.61 5.64 -24.21
N SER A 32 25.63 6.19 -24.94
CA SER A 32 25.86 7.16 -26.02
C SER A 32 25.72 8.63 -25.61
N ILE A 33 25.26 8.91 -24.38
CA ILE A 33 25.00 10.28 -23.86
C ILE A 33 26.06 10.70 -22.84
N SER A 34 27.24 10.09 -22.83
CA SER A 34 28.38 10.63 -22.06
C SER A 34 29.35 11.41 -22.95
N PRO A 35 29.08 12.71 -23.17
CA PRO A 35 30.15 13.69 -23.18
C PRO A 35 29.96 14.68 -22.03
N PHE A 36 31.08 15.15 -21.49
CA PHE A 36 31.23 16.20 -20.46
C PHE A 36 31.29 15.74 -18.99
N LEU A 37 32.40 15.06 -18.66
CA LEU A 37 33.24 15.61 -17.59
C LEU A 37 33.74 16.98 -18.06
N ALA A 38 33.10 18.06 -17.62
CA ALA A 38 33.76 19.35 -17.53
C ALA A 38 33.55 19.89 -16.12
N CYS A 39 34.69 20.08 -15.47
CA CYS A 39 34.92 20.95 -14.32
C CYS A 39 33.85 22.04 -14.18
N PHE A 40 33.00 21.95 -13.15
CA PHE A 40 32.35 23.15 -12.63
C PHE A 40 33.33 23.81 -11.67
N SER A 41 33.88 24.94 -12.12
CA SER A 41 34.64 25.86 -11.29
C SER A 41 33.74 26.34 -10.14
N HIS A 42 34.31 26.30 -8.94
CA HIS A 42 33.71 26.82 -7.72
C HIS A 42 33.53 28.34 -7.83
N GLU A 43 32.29 28.83 -7.76
CA GLU A 43 31.99 30.23 -7.52
C GLU A 43 31.19 30.28 -6.21
N GLU A 44 31.85 30.72 -5.13
CA GLU A 44 31.15 30.96 -3.86
C GLU A 44 30.30 32.22 -4.02
N SER A 45 29.01 32.03 -4.29
CA SER A 45 28.03 33.08 -4.02
C SER A 45 27.82 33.14 -2.51
N PHE A 46 28.30 34.21 -1.89
CA PHE A 46 27.88 34.64 -0.56
C PHE A 46 26.35 34.70 -0.52
N PHE A 47 25.72 33.77 0.21
CA PHE A 47 24.32 33.89 0.56
C PHE A 47 24.21 34.93 1.69
N ASP A 48 23.59 36.07 1.41
CA ASP A 48 23.13 36.97 2.47
C ASP A 48 22.12 36.21 3.34
N PRO A 49 22.27 36.19 4.68
CA PRO A 49 21.28 35.56 5.54
C PRO A 49 19.99 36.40 5.48
N VAL A 50 18.99 35.88 4.76
CA VAL A 50 17.62 36.38 4.89
C VAL A 50 17.15 36.02 6.30
N ILE A 51 17.14 37.01 7.19
CA ILE A 51 16.49 36.88 8.49
C ILE A 51 14.99 36.95 8.22
N VAL A 52 14.36 35.77 8.08
CA VAL A 52 12.90 35.67 8.05
C VAL A 52 12.41 36.03 9.44
N GLN A 53 11.78 37.19 9.59
CA GLN A 53 10.96 37.50 10.76
C GLN A 53 9.73 36.62 10.70
N LEU A 54 9.77 35.48 11.40
CA LEU A 54 8.60 34.64 11.58
C LEU A 54 7.57 35.43 12.40
N PRO A 55 6.30 35.47 11.98
CA PRO A 55 5.23 36.06 12.79
C PRO A 55 5.22 35.41 14.18
N GLU A 56 4.98 36.19 15.24
CA GLU A 56 4.75 35.62 16.57
C GLU A 56 3.55 34.68 16.49
N MET A 57 3.83 33.38 16.54
CA MET A 57 2.81 32.36 16.55
C MET A 57 2.23 32.24 17.96
N ASN A 58 0.90 32.18 18.05
CA ASN A 58 0.26 31.82 19.30
C ASN A 58 0.35 30.29 19.53
N GLY A 59 0.10 29.84 20.78
CA GLY A 59 0.23 28.43 21.14
C GLY A 59 -0.59 27.48 20.26
N ALA A 60 -1.78 27.90 19.81
CA ALA A 60 -2.63 27.09 18.94
C ALA A 60 -2.05 26.94 17.52
N GLN A 61 -1.31 27.94 17.02
CA GLN A 61 -0.64 27.84 15.73
C GLN A 61 0.59 26.92 15.80
N VAL A 62 1.32 26.95 16.92
CA VAL A 62 2.46 26.05 17.15
C VAL A 62 1.99 24.60 17.23
N GLU A 63 0.95 24.34 18.03
CA GLU A 63 0.34 23.00 18.13
C GLU A 63 -0.17 22.49 16.78
N LYS A 64 -0.76 23.37 15.96
CA LYS A 64 -1.17 23.00 14.59
C LYS A 64 0.02 22.65 13.69
N LEU A 65 1.13 23.40 13.77
CA LEU A 65 2.33 23.07 13.00
C LEU A 65 2.92 21.74 13.44
N ASP A 66 3.00 21.48 14.74
CA ASP A 66 3.51 20.21 15.28
C ASP A 66 2.63 19.04 14.81
N LEU A 67 1.30 19.20 14.80
CA LEU A 67 0.38 18.19 14.25
C LEU A 67 0.53 17.99 12.74
N ASP A 68 0.73 19.07 11.99
CA ASP A 68 0.96 19.01 10.54
C ASP A 68 2.28 18.26 10.23
N ASP A 69 3.35 18.50 11.01
CA ASP A 69 4.65 17.83 10.87
C ASP A 69 4.54 16.33 11.22
N VAL A 70 3.88 15.97 12.32
CA VAL A 70 3.62 14.56 12.68
C VAL A 70 2.84 13.84 11.58
N ASN A 71 1.82 14.48 11.00
CA ASN A 71 1.04 13.91 9.91
C ASN A 71 1.90 13.64 8.66
N LEU A 72 2.83 14.55 8.33
CA LEU A 72 3.77 14.36 7.24
C LEU A 72 4.73 13.19 7.50
N GLU A 73 5.28 13.09 8.70
CA GLU A 73 6.16 11.98 9.10
C GLU A 73 5.43 10.64 9.06
N CYS A 74 4.22 10.57 9.63
CA CYS A 74 3.40 9.36 9.64
C CYS A 74 2.91 8.97 8.24
N THR A 75 2.66 9.95 7.37
CA THR A 75 2.39 9.69 5.95
C THR A 75 3.61 9.09 5.25
N SER A 76 4.80 9.66 5.48
CA SER A 76 6.05 9.14 4.93
C SER A 76 6.33 7.72 5.43
N TRP A 77 6.14 7.47 6.73
CA TRP A 77 6.25 6.16 7.35
C TRP A 77 5.30 5.15 6.72
N ARG A 78 4.01 5.47 6.57
CA ARG A 78 3.02 4.60 5.93
C ARG A 78 3.45 4.25 4.51
N VAL A 79 3.80 5.25 3.69
CA VAL A 79 4.25 5.01 2.30
C VAL A 79 5.50 4.12 2.27
N ALA A 80 6.45 4.31 3.19
CA ALA A 80 7.65 3.49 3.28
C ALA A 80 7.35 2.05 3.72
N VAL A 81 6.38 1.83 4.61
CA VAL A 81 5.85 0.51 4.97
C VAL A 81 5.23 -0.17 3.74
N GLU A 82 4.39 0.54 2.99
CA GLU A 82 3.69 0.02 1.82
C GLU A 82 4.62 -0.33 0.66
N ALA A 83 5.70 0.45 0.51
CA ALA A 83 6.77 0.17 -0.43
C ALA A 83 7.73 -0.92 0.07
N ASN A 84 7.47 -1.52 1.24
CA ASN A 84 8.32 -2.52 1.88
C ASN A 84 9.76 -2.04 2.18
N ASN A 85 9.96 -0.73 2.36
CA ASN A 85 11.25 -0.13 2.67
C ASN A 85 11.62 -0.23 4.16
N LEU A 86 10.64 -0.49 5.04
CA LEU A 86 10.80 -0.54 6.50
C LEU A 86 10.62 -1.96 7.08
N ASN A 87 10.86 -3.00 6.29
CA ASN A 87 10.71 -4.40 6.74
C ASN A 87 11.97 -4.89 7.49
N PRO A 88 11.83 -5.54 8.67
CA PRO A 88 10.60 -5.80 9.41
C PRO A 88 10.21 -4.66 10.34
N TRP A 89 8.91 -4.44 10.49
CA TRP A 89 8.31 -3.62 11.55
C TRP A 89 7.28 -4.46 12.30
N THR A 90 7.05 -4.15 13.58
CA THR A 90 6.24 -4.99 14.47
C THR A 90 5.00 -4.29 15.01
N ILE A 91 5.07 -2.98 15.22
CA ILE A 91 3.98 -2.12 15.68
C ILE A 91 4.00 -0.80 14.90
N VAL A 92 2.87 -0.12 14.86
CA VAL A 92 2.77 1.28 14.42
C VAL A 92 3.47 2.16 15.47
N PRO A 93 4.31 3.14 15.08
CA PRO A 93 4.86 4.12 16.01
C PRO A 93 3.76 4.81 16.82
N ASP A 94 3.98 5.02 18.11
CA ASP A 94 2.96 5.56 19.02
C ASP A 94 2.46 6.94 18.54
N GLU A 95 3.37 7.77 18.02
CA GLU A 95 3.08 9.08 17.44
C GLU A 95 2.19 9.02 16.19
N CYS A 96 2.12 7.86 15.52
CA CYS A 96 1.33 7.64 14.31
C CYS A 96 0.00 6.94 14.55
N GLY A 97 -0.36 6.61 15.80
CA GLY A 97 -1.61 5.92 16.12
C GLY A 97 -2.84 6.68 15.61
N ASP A 98 -2.95 7.96 15.95
CA ASP A 98 -4.07 8.82 15.53
C ASP A 98 -4.14 8.98 14.01
N TYR A 99 -2.97 9.20 13.37
CA TYR A 99 -2.86 9.27 11.92
C TYR A 99 -3.40 8.00 11.24
N VAL A 100 -2.97 6.85 11.75
CA VAL A 100 -3.36 5.55 11.22
C VAL A 100 -4.85 5.29 11.41
N GLN A 101 -5.39 5.60 12.58
CA GLN A 101 -6.83 5.52 12.84
C GLN A 101 -7.61 6.39 11.86
N GLU A 102 -7.21 7.65 11.66
CA GLU A 102 -7.86 8.58 10.73
C GLU A 102 -7.77 8.06 9.28
N TYR A 103 -6.62 7.54 8.86
CA TYR A 103 -6.44 6.98 7.52
C TYR A 103 -7.35 5.77 7.27
N MET A 104 -7.43 4.85 8.24
CA MET A 104 -8.17 3.58 8.12
C MET A 104 -9.68 3.76 8.21
N THR A 105 -10.15 4.67 9.06
CA THR A 105 -11.59 4.94 9.29
C THR A 105 -12.13 6.06 8.40
N GLY A 106 -11.25 6.94 7.93
CA GLY A 106 -11.56 8.01 7.01
C GLY A 106 -11.64 7.55 5.56
N LYS A 107 -11.48 8.50 4.63
CA LYS A 107 -11.62 8.22 3.19
C LYS A 107 -10.34 7.65 2.56
N GLY A 108 -9.18 7.87 3.18
CA GLY A 108 -7.87 7.56 2.61
C GLY A 108 -7.74 6.09 2.21
N TYR A 109 -7.95 5.19 3.18
CA TYR A 109 -7.88 3.75 2.95
C TYR A 109 -8.87 3.26 1.87
N GLY A 110 -10.12 3.72 1.92
CA GLY A 110 -11.12 3.35 0.92
C GLY A 110 -10.79 3.82 -0.51
N ILE A 111 -10.22 5.02 -0.65
CA ILE A 111 -9.76 5.55 -1.95
C ILE A 111 -8.60 4.70 -2.50
N ASP A 112 -7.63 4.36 -1.65
CA ASP A 112 -6.47 3.55 -2.06
C ASP A 112 -6.90 2.14 -2.50
N LEU A 113 -7.80 1.50 -1.74
CA LEU A 113 -8.40 0.21 -2.11
C LEU A 113 -9.13 0.27 -3.45
N GLN A 114 -9.98 1.30 -3.64
CA GLN A 114 -10.70 1.48 -4.89
C GLN A 114 -9.76 1.70 -6.07
N ARG A 115 -8.69 2.47 -5.86
CA ARG A 115 -7.68 2.73 -6.89
C ARG A 115 -7.01 1.45 -7.34
N VAL A 116 -6.51 0.63 -6.41
CA VAL A 116 -5.83 -0.61 -6.79
C VAL A 116 -6.79 -1.61 -7.42
N CYS A 117 -7.99 -1.82 -6.87
CA CYS A 117 -8.94 -2.77 -7.44
C CYS A 117 -9.36 -2.37 -8.86
N ASN A 118 -9.49 -1.07 -9.15
CA ASN A 118 -9.76 -0.59 -10.50
C ASN A 118 -8.62 -0.89 -11.47
N GLU A 119 -7.38 -0.62 -11.08
CA GLU A 119 -6.21 -0.91 -11.93
C GLU A 119 -6.06 -2.42 -12.17
N ALA A 120 -6.29 -3.24 -11.15
CA ALA A 120 -6.30 -4.70 -11.27
C ALA A 120 -7.42 -5.18 -12.21
N ALA A 121 -8.62 -4.61 -12.14
CA ALA A 121 -9.72 -4.95 -13.05
C ALA A 121 -9.42 -4.54 -14.50
N ILE A 122 -8.80 -3.37 -14.71
CA ILE A 122 -8.34 -2.93 -16.05
C ILE A 122 -7.33 -3.93 -16.60
N TYR A 123 -6.36 -4.34 -15.78
CA TYR A 123 -5.40 -5.36 -16.17
C TYR A 123 -6.09 -6.68 -16.52
N ALA A 124 -6.98 -7.19 -15.66
CA ALA A 124 -7.70 -8.44 -15.88
C ALA A 124 -8.45 -8.46 -17.22
N ARG A 125 -9.14 -7.37 -17.57
CA ARG A 125 -9.85 -7.23 -18.86
C ARG A 125 -8.91 -7.23 -20.08
N SER A 126 -7.66 -6.83 -19.90
CA SER A 126 -6.66 -6.76 -20.98
C SER A 126 -6.03 -8.11 -21.30
N VAL A 127 -6.13 -9.09 -20.40
CA VAL A 127 -5.54 -10.42 -20.57
C VAL A 127 -6.41 -11.26 -21.50
N THR A 128 -5.80 -11.84 -22.53
CA THR A 128 -6.46 -12.87 -23.36
C THR A 128 -6.25 -14.23 -22.72
N LEU A 129 -7.32 -14.85 -22.22
CA LEU A 129 -7.26 -16.18 -21.62
C LEU A 129 -6.99 -17.24 -22.69
N SER A 130 -6.27 -18.29 -22.31
CA SER A 130 -5.88 -19.40 -23.19
C SER A 130 -7.05 -20.33 -23.54
N GLY A 131 -8.11 -20.31 -22.73
CA GLY A 131 -9.29 -21.17 -22.89
C GLY A 131 -9.11 -22.60 -22.37
N ASP A 132 -7.95 -22.95 -21.81
CA ASP A 132 -7.68 -24.28 -21.25
C ASP A 132 -8.19 -24.46 -19.80
N GLY A 133 -8.74 -23.38 -19.22
CA GLY A 133 -9.28 -23.34 -17.88
C GLY A 133 -8.24 -23.26 -16.76
N LYS A 134 -6.98 -22.93 -17.06
CA LYS A 134 -5.89 -22.84 -16.08
C LYS A 134 -5.39 -21.43 -15.81
N ASP A 135 -5.90 -20.42 -16.51
CA ASP A 135 -5.62 -19.02 -16.22
C ASP A 135 -6.23 -18.65 -14.86
N ALA A 136 -5.37 -18.38 -13.88
CA ALA A 136 -5.77 -18.21 -12.48
C ALA A 136 -5.50 -16.80 -11.97
N TRP A 137 -6.34 -16.37 -11.03
CA TRP A 137 -6.17 -15.15 -10.25
C TRP A 137 -6.04 -15.52 -8.78
N VAL A 138 -4.96 -15.09 -8.13
CA VAL A 138 -4.69 -15.41 -6.73
C VAL A 138 -5.06 -14.21 -5.86
N PHE A 139 -5.88 -14.43 -4.84
CA PHE A 139 -6.16 -13.44 -3.80
C PHE A 139 -5.55 -13.88 -2.46
N ASP A 140 -4.94 -12.95 -1.73
CA ASP A 140 -4.87 -13.08 -0.27
C ASP A 140 -6.30 -12.89 0.31
N VAL A 141 -6.52 -13.33 1.54
CA VAL A 141 -7.83 -13.25 2.20
C VAL A 141 -7.88 -12.07 3.17
N ASP A 142 -7.03 -12.12 4.18
CA ASP A 142 -6.98 -11.13 5.26
C ASP A 142 -6.41 -9.79 4.76
N GLU A 143 -7.12 -8.69 5.06
CA GLU A 143 -6.82 -7.33 4.59
C GLU A 143 -6.71 -7.22 3.06
N THR A 144 -7.34 -8.15 2.35
CA THR A 144 -7.45 -8.16 0.89
C THR A 144 -8.89 -8.37 0.45
N LEU A 145 -9.50 -9.51 0.78
CA LEU A 145 -10.92 -9.77 0.52
C LEU A 145 -11.81 -9.40 1.71
N ILE A 146 -11.32 -9.60 2.94
CA ILE A 146 -12.02 -9.29 4.17
C ILE A 146 -11.22 -8.31 5.03
N SER A 147 -11.91 -7.48 5.78
CA SER A 147 -11.32 -6.46 6.64
C SER A 147 -11.27 -6.94 8.08
N ASN A 148 -10.08 -6.89 8.67
CA ASN A 148 -9.91 -7.10 10.12
C ASN A 148 -9.94 -5.77 10.89
N LEU A 149 -10.35 -4.67 10.25
CA LEU A 149 -10.47 -3.37 10.91
C LEU A 149 -11.33 -3.41 12.20
N PRO A 150 -12.44 -4.17 12.27
CA PRO A 150 -13.20 -4.28 13.54
C PRO A 150 -12.39 -4.90 14.68
N TYR A 151 -11.41 -5.77 14.40
CA TYR A 151 -10.48 -6.24 15.42
C TYR A 151 -9.54 -5.12 15.87
N TYR A 152 -8.93 -4.43 14.91
CA TYR A 152 -7.93 -3.39 15.17
C TYR A 152 -8.50 -2.13 15.83
N ASP A 153 -9.80 -1.84 15.67
CA ASP A 153 -10.50 -0.77 16.39
C ASP A 153 -10.45 -0.95 17.91
N HIS A 154 -10.37 -2.21 18.37
CA HIS A 154 -10.22 -2.56 19.79
C HIS A 154 -8.78 -2.82 20.23
N HIS A 155 -7.81 -2.69 19.32
CA HIS A 155 -6.38 -2.99 19.55
C HIS A 155 -5.48 -1.87 18.99
N SER A 156 -5.90 -0.63 19.24
CA SER A 156 -5.15 0.60 18.97
C SER A 156 -4.58 0.69 17.55
N TYR A 157 -5.31 0.17 16.56
CA TYR A 157 -4.94 0.22 15.14
C TYR A 157 -3.51 -0.27 14.86
N GLY A 158 -3.00 -1.24 15.62
CA GLY A 158 -1.68 -1.83 15.41
C GLY A 158 -0.52 -1.16 16.16
N SER A 159 -0.79 -0.20 17.04
CA SER A 159 0.19 0.29 18.03
C SER A 159 0.45 -0.72 19.17
N GLU A 160 -0.38 -1.77 19.27
CA GLU A 160 -0.18 -2.88 20.21
C GLU A 160 0.61 -4.04 19.57
N ILE A 161 1.35 -4.78 20.39
CA ILE A 161 2.00 -6.03 19.96
C ILE A 161 0.93 -7.02 19.52
N PHE A 162 1.09 -7.55 18.31
CA PHE A 162 0.15 -8.49 17.72
C PHE A 162 0.09 -9.82 18.51
N ASP A 163 -1.08 -10.13 19.06
CA ASP A 163 -1.39 -11.43 19.67
C ASP A 163 -2.11 -12.33 18.66
N ARG A 164 -1.38 -13.34 18.18
CA ARG A 164 -1.89 -14.30 17.21
C ARG A 164 -3.07 -15.13 17.74
N THR A 165 -3.04 -15.50 19.02
CA THR A 165 -4.07 -16.37 19.61
C THR A 165 -5.39 -15.64 19.69
N ARG A 166 -5.37 -14.39 20.18
CA ARG A 166 -6.57 -13.55 20.28
C ARG A 166 -7.12 -13.19 18.90
N PHE A 167 -6.24 -12.93 17.93
CA PHE A 167 -6.66 -12.71 16.56
C PHE A 167 -7.35 -13.94 15.97
N ASP A 168 -6.81 -15.14 16.18
CA ASP A 168 -7.40 -16.38 15.67
C ASP A 168 -8.78 -16.65 16.31
N GLU A 169 -8.92 -16.44 17.63
CA GLU A 169 -10.22 -16.53 18.33
C GLU A 169 -11.24 -15.54 17.76
N TRP A 170 -10.85 -14.30 17.49
CA TRP A 170 -11.74 -13.32 16.85
C TRP A 170 -12.06 -13.71 15.40
N ALA A 171 -11.08 -14.18 14.64
CA ALA A 171 -11.24 -14.58 13.25
C ALA A 171 -12.22 -15.74 13.08
N GLU A 172 -12.27 -16.66 14.05
CA GLU A 172 -13.23 -17.78 14.09
C GLU A 172 -14.68 -17.35 14.31
N THR A 173 -14.92 -16.13 14.82
CA THR A 173 -16.28 -15.59 14.94
C THR A 173 -16.95 -15.32 13.59
N GLY A 174 -16.18 -15.23 12.51
CA GLY A 174 -16.69 -14.99 11.16
C GLY A 174 -17.31 -13.61 10.95
N MET A 175 -17.00 -12.62 11.80
CA MET A 175 -17.57 -11.27 11.74
C MET A 175 -16.80 -10.30 10.84
N ALA A 176 -15.73 -10.73 10.20
CA ALA A 176 -14.91 -9.88 9.34
C ALA A 176 -15.72 -9.47 8.08
N PRO A 177 -15.98 -8.16 7.84
CA PRO A 177 -16.74 -7.72 6.69
C PRO A 177 -15.92 -7.83 5.40
N ALA A 178 -16.61 -7.99 4.27
CA ALA A 178 -15.97 -7.91 2.95
C ALA A 178 -15.42 -6.50 2.68
N ILE A 179 -14.28 -6.43 2.00
CA ILE A 179 -13.73 -5.20 1.45
C ILE A 179 -14.41 -4.95 0.10
N GLU A 180 -15.29 -3.94 0.05
CA GLU A 180 -16.22 -3.74 -1.07
C GLU A 180 -15.53 -3.60 -2.45
N PRO A 181 -14.44 -2.79 -2.61
CA PRO A 181 -13.72 -2.74 -3.88
C PRO A 181 -13.11 -4.09 -4.29
N SER A 182 -12.65 -4.88 -3.33
CA SER A 182 -12.06 -6.20 -3.58
C SER A 182 -13.11 -7.24 -3.96
N LEU A 183 -14.31 -7.17 -3.36
CA LEU A 183 -15.45 -8.01 -3.75
C LEU A 183 -15.84 -7.76 -5.21
N LYS A 184 -15.93 -6.49 -5.62
CA LYS A 184 -16.16 -6.14 -7.04
C LYS A 184 -15.09 -6.71 -7.97
N LEU A 185 -13.82 -6.64 -7.57
CA LEU A 185 -12.72 -7.22 -8.35
C LEU A 185 -12.85 -8.75 -8.42
N TYR A 186 -13.16 -9.42 -7.32
CA TYR A 186 -13.39 -10.86 -7.26
C TYR A 186 -14.51 -11.30 -8.22
N GLU A 187 -15.63 -10.60 -8.22
CA GLU A 187 -16.75 -10.86 -9.14
C GLU A 187 -16.36 -10.61 -10.60
N GLU A 188 -15.63 -9.53 -10.88
CA GLU A 188 -15.15 -9.20 -12.22
C GLU A 188 -14.22 -10.30 -12.77
N VAL A 189 -13.23 -10.76 -12.00
CA VAL A 189 -12.30 -11.79 -12.48
C VAL A 189 -13.00 -13.14 -12.69
N LEU A 190 -14.01 -13.47 -11.87
CA LEU A 190 -14.85 -14.64 -12.10
C LEU A 190 -15.65 -14.52 -13.41
N ASN A 191 -16.27 -13.36 -13.65
CA ASN A 191 -17.03 -13.09 -14.86
C ASN A 191 -16.17 -13.11 -16.13
N LEU A 192 -14.90 -12.73 -16.01
CA LEU A 192 -13.91 -12.82 -17.10
C LEU A 192 -13.43 -14.25 -17.37
N GLY A 193 -13.72 -15.21 -16.49
CA GLY A 193 -13.41 -16.63 -16.67
C GLY A 193 -12.11 -17.10 -16.00
N PHE A 194 -11.46 -16.26 -15.17
CA PHE A 194 -10.30 -16.67 -14.38
C PHE A 194 -10.70 -17.73 -13.34
N LYS A 195 -9.76 -18.62 -13.01
CA LYS A 195 -9.84 -19.50 -11.84
C LYS A 195 -9.34 -18.78 -10.60
N VAL A 196 -10.20 -18.54 -9.63
CA VAL A 196 -9.79 -17.90 -8.39
C VAL A 196 -9.14 -18.92 -7.45
N ILE A 197 -7.96 -18.57 -6.94
CA ILE A 197 -7.26 -19.28 -5.88
C ILE A 197 -7.17 -18.34 -4.68
N LEU A 198 -7.64 -18.81 -3.52
CA LEU A 198 -7.50 -18.09 -2.26
C LEU A 198 -6.29 -18.63 -1.52
N MET A 199 -5.36 -17.74 -1.18
CA MET A 199 -4.19 -18.04 -0.35
C MET A 199 -4.33 -17.28 0.95
N THR A 200 -4.09 -17.91 2.10
CA THR A 200 -4.21 -17.25 3.40
C THR A 200 -3.14 -17.73 4.36
N GLY A 201 -2.72 -16.85 5.27
CA GLY A 201 -1.86 -17.18 6.40
C GLY A 201 -2.61 -17.77 7.60
N ARG A 202 -3.93 -17.99 7.51
CA ARG A 202 -4.72 -18.68 8.53
C ARG A 202 -4.43 -20.19 8.50
N SER A 203 -4.34 -20.80 9.68
CA SER A 203 -4.03 -22.23 9.86
C SER A 203 -5.17 -23.17 9.43
N VAL A 204 -6.39 -22.67 9.36
CA VAL A 204 -7.58 -23.40 8.91
C VAL A 204 -8.38 -22.56 7.92
N LEU A 205 -8.92 -23.22 6.89
CA LEU A 205 -9.84 -22.60 5.94
C LEU A 205 -11.18 -22.40 6.64
N GLY A 206 -11.37 -21.25 7.29
CA GLY A 206 -12.69 -20.82 7.71
C GLY A 206 -13.60 -20.74 6.48
N ILE A 207 -14.88 -21.10 6.62
CA ILE A 207 -15.82 -20.93 5.51
C ILE A 207 -16.05 -19.42 5.34
N PHE A 208 -15.42 -18.83 4.32
CA PHE A 208 -15.64 -17.44 3.95
C PHE A 208 -16.92 -17.34 3.14
N TYR A 209 -18.01 -16.91 3.77
CA TYR A 209 -19.17 -16.41 3.04
C TYR A 209 -18.93 -14.93 2.77
N CYS A 210 -18.42 -14.59 1.59
CA CYS A 210 -18.64 -13.25 1.04
C CYS A 210 -20.14 -13.18 0.70
N GLN A 211 -20.94 -12.63 1.63
CA GLN A 211 -22.31 -12.22 1.35
C GLN A 211 -22.35 -10.88 0.66
#